data_AF-C3YW78-F1
#
_entry.id   AF-C3YW78-F1
#
_cell.length_a   1.000
_cell.length_b   1.000
_cell.length_c   1.000
_cell.angle_alpha   90.00
_cell.angle_beta   90.00
_cell.angle_gamma   90.00
#
_symmetry.space_group_name_H-M   'P 1'
#
loop_
_entity.id
_entity.type
_entity.pdbx_description
1 polymer ?
#
loop_
_entity_poly.entity_id
_entity_poly.type
_entity_poly.pdbx_seq_one_letter_code
_entity_poly.pdbx_strand_id
1 'polypeptide(L)'
;MVLQFALKALGERTWQHQDTLPPLPVPDLQHTMDRYLESVKPHVTAEEYKRAEEVVRQFLDGDGPELHRQLLDRASTRKNWLEDWWLEFAYLRFRKPLPLNLNIAGSGPYFEHGWPPQEGTTLERGALFIYYLLQFWKLLRTEQLPVDRLARGGTVLDMDQFRRFFCTTRVPGHDVDRLVTAFKSVSEGPCPTYITFLHNDRLFKVEVIGENDEPITPPEIQE
;
A
#
# COMPACT_ATOMS: atom_id res chain seq x y z
N MET A 1 19.09 3.82 -14.37
CA MET A 1 17.96 4.73 -14.69
C MET A 1 17.26 5.27 -13.44
N VAL A 2 17.02 4.48 -12.39
CA VAL A 2 16.40 4.92 -11.12
C VAL A 2 17.21 6.02 -10.39
N LEU A 3 18.54 5.88 -10.33
CA LEU A 3 19.43 6.87 -9.68
C LEU A 3 19.45 8.25 -10.37
N GLN A 4 19.11 8.32 -11.66
CA GLN A 4 19.18 9.58 -12.41
C GLN A 4 17.93 10.45 -12.24
N PHE A 5 16.82 9.86 -11.77
CA PHE A 5 15.60 10.60 -11.41
C PHE A 5 15.68 11.20 -10.00
N ALA A 6 16.46 10.61 -9.09
CA ALA A 6 16.64 11.11 -7.72
C ALA A 6 17.30 12.50 -7.64
N LEU A 7 18.05 12.91 -8.67
CA LEU A 7 18.77 14.19 -8.69
C LEU A 7 17.93 15.40 -9.13
N LYS A 8 16.64 15.23 -9.46
CA LYS A 8 15.79 16.30 -10.03
C LYS A 8 14.82 16.97 -9.06
N ALA A 9 14.76 16.56 -7.79
CA ALA A 9 13.84 17.14 -6.79
C ALA A 9 14.59 17.74 -5.59
N LEU A 10 15.50 18.68 -5.84
CA LEU A 10 16.09 19.50 -4.77
C LEU A 10 15.03 20.47 -4.22
N GLY A 11 14.12 19.98 -3.37
CA GLY A 11 13.27 20.85 -2.54
C GLY A 11 11.91 20.27 -2.10
N GLU A 12 11.37 19.26 -2.78
CA GLU A 12 10.05 18.67 -2.45
C GLU A 12 10.21 17.45 -1.55
N ARG A 13 9.57 17.45 -0.37
CA ARG A 13 9.57 16.30 0.56
C ARG A 13 8.51 15.28 0.18
N THR A 14 8.78 13.98 0.35
CA THR A 14 7.89 12.86 -0.02
C THR A 14 6.44 13.04 0.44
N TRP A 15 6.21 13.51 1.66
CA TRP A 15 4.85 13.68 2.22
C TRP A 15 4.35 15.12 2.26
N GLN A 16 5.00 16.05 1.55
CA GLN A 16 4.71 17.48 1.70
C GLN A 16 3.27 17.90 1.33
N HIS A 17 2.60 17.13 0.47
CA HIS A 17 1.26 17.45 -0.03
C HIS A 17 0.14 16.66 0.66
N GLN A 18 0.45 15.76 1.61
CA GLN A 18 -0.55 14.90 2.26
C GLN A 18 -1.69 15.70 2.91
N ASP A 19 -1.41 16.91 3.40
CA ASP A 19 -2.42 17.77 4.02
C ASP A 19 -3.29 18.53 3.03
N THR A 20 -2.87 18.62 1.77
CA THR A 20 -3.56 19.37 0.71
C THR A 20 -4.40 18.49 -0.21
N LEU A 21 -4.29 17.16 -0.09
CA LEU A 21 -5.07 16.23 -0.88
C LEU A 21 -6.58 16.39 -0.60
N PRO A 22 -7.43 16.36 -1.65
CA PRO A 22 -8.86 16.46 -1.46
C PRO A 22 -9.38 15.23 -0.69
N PRO A 23 -10.44 15.39 0.12
CA PRO A 23 -11.07 14.26 0.78
C PRO A 23 -11.69 13.30 -0.24
N LEU A 24 -11.78 12.01 0.12
CA LEU A 24 -12.46 11.02 -0.71
C LEU A 24 -13.96 11.39 -0.83
N PRO A 25 -14.48 11.65 -2.04
CA PRO A 25 -15.88 12.03 -2.20
C PRO A 25 -16.82 10.87 -1.86
N VAL A 26 -18.05 11.20 -1.48
CA VAL A 26 -19.16 10.25 -1.44
C VAL A 26 -19.95 10.44 -2.74
N PRO A 27 -20.05 9.41 -3.61
CA PRO A 27 -20.83 9.52 -4.84
C PRO A 27 -22.32 9.68 -4.55
N ASP A 28 -23.05 10.35 -5.46
CA ASP A 28 -24.51 10.45 -5.36
C ASP A 28 -25.20 9.08 -5.30
N LEU A 29 -26.22 8.96 -4.47
CA LEU A 29 -26.92 7.70 -4.23
C LEU A 29 -27.61 7.17 -5.49
N GLN A 30 -28.36 8.03 -6.20
CA GLN A 30 -29.07 7.64 -7.41
C GLN A 30 -28.08 7.20 -8.49
N HIS A 31 -27.03 8.00 -8.72
CA HIS A 31 -25.98 7.67 -9.66
C HIS A 31 -25.30 6.32 -9.35
N THR A 32 -25.05 6.05 -8.07
CA THR A 32 -24.47 4.77 -7.63
C THR A 32 -25.39 3.60 -7.94
N MET A 33 -26.70 3.75 -7.71
CA MET A 33 -27.69 2.71 -7.99
C MET A 33 -27.87 2.47 -9.50
N ASP A 34 -27.86 3.53 -10.31
CA ASP A 34 -27.92 3.42 -11.77
C ASP A 34 -26.70 2.65 -12.31
N ARG A 35 -25.51 2.98 -11.78
CA ARG A 35 -24.26 2.30 -12.14
C ARG A 35 -24.25 0.84 -11.72
N TYR A 36 -24.83 0.53 -10.56
CA TYR A 36 -25.03 -0.85 -10.10
C TYR A 36 -25.92 -1.63 -11.08
N LEU A 37 -27.09 -1.10 -11.45
CA LEU A 37 -28.00 -1.75 -12.40
C LEU A 37 -27.32 -2.00 -13.75
N GLU A 38 -26.61 -1.00 -14.28
CA GLU A 38 -25.86 -1.16 -15.53
C GLU A 38 -24.80 -2.27 -15.44
N SER A 39 -24.13 -2.40 -14.28
CA SER A 39 -23.08 -3.40 -14.06
C SER A 39 -23.63 -4.84 -13.97
N VAL A 40 -24.83 -5.04 -13.42
CA VAL A 40 -25.41 -6.39 -13.26
C VAL A 40 -26.13 -6.88 -14.51
N LYS A 41 -26.65 -5.95 -15.34
CA LYS A 41 -27.40 -6.25 -16.56
C LYS A 41 -26.79 -7.32 -17.48
N PRO A 42 -25.47 -7.35 -17.77
CA PRO A 42 -24.89 -8.38 -18.65
C PRO A 42 -24.78 -9.77 -18.00
N HIS A 43 -25.05 -9.91 -16.71
CA HIS A 43 -24.84 -11.14 -15.95
C HIS A 43 -26.14 -11.87 -15.54
N VAL A 44 -27.29 -11.29 -15.85
CA VAL A 44 -28.59 -11.75 -15.35
C VAL A 44 -29.63 -11.86 -16.46
N THR A 45 -30.64 -12.69 -16.23
CA THR A 45 -31.82 -12.77 -17.11
C THR A 45 -32.69 -11.50 -17.04
N ALA A 46 -33.61 -11.33 -17.99
CA ALA A 46 -34.53 -10.20 -17.98
C ALA A 46 -35.43 -10.19 -16.73
N GLU A 47 -35.86 -11.37 -16.29
CA GLU A 47 -36.66 -11.55 -15.08
C GLU A 47 -35.87 -11.18 -13.81
N GLU A 48 -34.61 -11.59 -13.72
CA GLU A 48 -33.72 -11.23 -12.59
C GLU A 48 -33.37 -9.74 -12.60
N TYR A 49 -33.15 -9.15 -13.77
CA TYR A 49 -32.91 -7.72 -13.92
C TYR A 49 -34.10 -6.90 -13.41
N LYS A 50 -35.34 -7.27 -13.78
CA LYS A 50 -36.56 -6.62 -13.26
C LYS A 50 -36.66 -6.70 -11.74
N ARG A 51 -36.23 -7.81 -11.13
CA ARG A 51 -36.17 -7.92 -9.66
C ARG A 51 -35.11 -6.99 -9.07
N ALA A 52 -33.94 -6.87 -9.71
CA ALA A 52 -32.89 -5.95 -9.28
C ALA A 52 -33.36 -4.49 -9.35
N GLU A 53 -34.07 -4.10 -10.41
CA GLU A 53 -34.69 -2.78 -10.54
C GLU A 53 -35.67 -2.50 -9.39
N GLU A 54 -36.53 -3.47 -9.06
CA GLU A 54 -37.48 -3.33 -7.95
C GLU A 54 -36.78 -3.21 -6.59
N VAL A 55 -35.73 -4.00 -6.34
CA VAL A 55 -34.92 -3.91 -5.11
C VAL A 55 -34.24 -2.54 -5.00
N VAL A 56 -33.66 -2.04 -6.09
CA VAL A 56 -33.05 -0.70 -6.13
C VAL A 56 -34.07 0.38 -5.85
N ARG A 57 -35.26 0.29 -6.45
CA ARG A 57 -36.35 1.23 -6.22
C ARG A 57 -36.78 1.23 -4.74
N GLN A 58 -36.99 0.05 -4.16
CA GLN A 58 -37.34 -0.09 -2.74
C GLN A 58 -36.24 0.46 -1.82
N PHE A 59 -34.97 0.30 -2.19
CA PHE A 59 -33.86 0.86 -1.43
C PHE A 59 -33.83 2.39 -1.50
N LEU A 60 -34.02 2.97 -2.69
CA LEU A 60 -34.06 4.42 -2.90
C LEU A 60 -35.27 5.08 -2.21
N ASP A 61 -36.42 4.41 -2.21
CA ASP A 61 -37.65 4.87 -1.55
C ASP A 61 -37.69 4.54 -0.04
N GLY A 62 -36.75 3.72 0.44
CA GLY A 62 -36.73 3.15 1.79
C GLY A 62 -35.51 3.58 2.59
N ASP A 63 -34.68 2.62 2.98
CA ASP A 63 -33.55 2.86 3.92
C ASP A 63 -32.36 3.60 3.28
N GLY A 64 -32.27 3.61 1.95
CA GLY A 64 -31.13 4.15 1.20
C GLY A 64 -30.79 5.60 1.54
N PRO A 65 -31.76 6.55 1.51
CA PRO A 65 -31.53 7.94 1.87
C PRO A 65 -30.98 8.14 3.28
N GLU A 66 -31.48 7.40 4.28
CA GLU A 66 -31.02 7.53 5.67
C GLU A 66 -29.61 6.94 5.84
N LEU A 67 -29.34 5.78 5.25
CA LEU A 67 -28.00 5.19 5.25
C LEU A 67 -26.99 6.08 4.53
N HIS A 68 -27.38 6.68 3.40
CA HIS A 68 -26.55 7.60 2.66
C HIS A 68 -26.29 8.91 3.44
N ARG A 69 -27.29 9.43 4.15
CA ARG A 69 -27.13 10.57 5.07
C ARG A 69 -26.11 10.26 6.17
N GLN A 70 -26.17 9.09 6.78
CA GLN A 70 -25.19 8.67 7.78
C GLN A 70 -23.77 8.52 7.19
N LEU A 71 -23.66 8.09 5.93
CA LEU A 71 -22.38 8.03 5.22
C LEU A 71 -21.81 9.43 4.95
N LEU A 72 -22.65 10.40 4.56
CA LEU A 72 -22.26 11.80 4.40
C LEU A 72 -21.82 12.42 5.73
N ASP A 73 -22.55 12.18 6.81
CA ASP A 73 -22.18 12.63 8.16
C ASP A 73 -20.80 12.06 8.55
N ARG A 74 -20.57 10.77 8.28
CA ARG A 74 -19.27 10.13 8.50
C ARG A 74 -18.15 10.79 7.70
N ALA A 75 -18.39 11.11 6.44
CA ALA A 75 -17.43 11.74 5.54
C ALA A 75 -17.11 13.19 5.92
N SER A 76 -18.06 13.92 6.51
CA SER A 76 -17.87 15.32 6.94
C SER A 76 -16.74 15.51 7.96
N THR A 77 -16.36 14.45 8.68
CA THR A 77 -15.36 14.49 9.76
C THR A 77 -14.07 13.74 9.42
N ARG A 78 -13.90 13.25 8.17
CA ARG A 78 -12.77 12.39 7.76
C ARG A 78 -12.22 12.82 6.40
N LYS A 79 -10.89 12.80 6.24
CA LYS A 79 -10.26 12.95 4.92
C LYS A 79 -10.58 11.77 4.00
N ASN A 80 -10.63 10.56 4.54
CA ASN A 80 -11.05 9.36 3.83
C ASN A 80 -12.06 8.60 4.69
N TRP A 81 -13.32 8.59 4.27
CA TRP A 81 -14.40 7.94 5.03
C TRP A 81 -14.38 6.41 4.96
N LEU A 82 -13.64 5.86 3.99
CA LEU A 82 -13.59 4.44 3.65
C LEU A 82 -12.32 3.73 4.18
N GLU A 83 -11.25 4.46 4.51
CA GLU A 83 -9.93 3.89 4.79
C GLU A 83 -9.96 2.76 5.84
N ASP A 84 -10.53 3.03 7.02
CA ASP A 84 -10.60 2.10 8.13
C ASP A 84 -11.53 0.90 7.83
N TRP A 85 -12.69 1.16 7.23
CA TRP A 85 -13.61 0.12 6.79
C TRP A 85 -13.01 -0.79 5.72
N TRP A 86 -12.33 -0.23 4.72
CA TRP A 86 -11.69 -1.01 3.68
C TRP A 86 -10.59 -1.90 4.26
N LEU A 87 -9.69 -1.32 5.08
CA LEU A 87 -8.63 -2.08 5.72
C LEU A 87 -9.20 -3.21 6.59
N GLU A 88 -10.19 -2.90 7.43
CA GLU A 88 -10.77 -3.86 8.36
C GLU A 88 -11.52 -4.98 7.63
N PHE A 89 -12.52 -4.63 6.82
CA PHE A 89 -13.44 -5.61 6.24
C PHE A 89 -12.85 -6.36 5.05
N ALA A 90 -12.03 -5.71 4.21
CA ALA A 90 -11.43 -6.39 3.07
C ALA A 90 -10.22 -7.25 3.46
N TYR A 91 -9.47 -6.87 4.51
CA TYR A 91 -8.21 -7.55 4.85
C TYR A 91 -8.14 -8.07 6.28
N LEU A 92 -8.35 -7.22 7.29
CA LEU A 92 -8.03 -7.59 8.67
C LEU A 92 -9.03 -8.55 9.30
N ARG A 93 -10.27 -8.61 8.81
CA ARG A 93 -11.26 -9.64 9.17
C ARG A 93 -11.13 -10.91 8.34
N PHE A 94 -10.36 -10.90 7.26
CA PHE A 94 -10.19 -12.09 6.42
C PHE A 94 -9.47 -13.21 7.19
N ARG A 95 -10.13 -14.37 7.34
CA ARG A 95 -9.65 -15.49 8.18
C ARG A 95 -9.01 -16.65 7.42
N LYS A 96 -9.06 -16.68 6.08
CA LYS A 96 -8.37 -17.74 5.32
C LYS A 96 -6.85 -17.48 5.31
N PRO A 97 -6.01 -18.52 5.12
CA PRO A 97 -4.56 -18.37 5.07
C PRO A 97 -4.11 -17.32 4.03
N LEU A 98 -3.35 -16.31 4.47
CA LEU A 98 -2.96 -15.18 3.64
C LEU A 98 -2.06 -15.52 2.43
N PRO A 99 -1.08 -16.45 2.53
CA PRO A 99 -0.10 -16.65 1.46
C PRO A 99 -0.70 -16.95 0.07
N LEU A 100 -1.81 -17.69 0.03
CA LEU A 100 -2.48 -18.04 -1.22
C LEU A 100 -3.66 -17.12 -1.56
N ASN A 101 -4.36 -16.63 -0.53
CA ASN A 101 -5.66 -16.00 -0.73
C ASN A 101 -5.61 -14.47 -0.83
N LEU A 102 -4.54 -13.83 -0.32
CA LEU A 102 -4.46 -12.36 -0.27
C LEU A 102 -3.07 -11.80 -0.61
N ASN A 103 -1.98 -12.50 -0.27
CA ASN A 103 -0.65 -12.00 -0.56
C ASN A 103 -0.40 -12.00 -2.07
N ILE A 104 0.13 -10.89 -2.58
CA ILE A 104 0.54 -10.73 -3.97
C ILE A 104 2.05 -10.91 -4.04
N ALA A 105 2.52 -11.69 -5.01
CA ALA A 105 3.94 -11.86 -5.31
C ALA A 105 4.22 -11.45 -6.76
N GLY A 106 5.40 -10.90 -7.00
CA GLY A 106 5.90 -10.58 -8.33
C GLY A 106 7.38 -10.93 -8.44
N SER A 107 7.81 -11.47 -9.57
CA SER A 107 9.24 -11.66 -9.83
C SER A 107 9.87 -10.32 -10.18
N GLY A 108 11.09 -10.08 -9.67
CA GLY A 108 11.86 -8.90 -10.07
C GLY A 108 12.28 -9.00 -11.55
N PRO A 109 12.30 -7.89 -12.31
CA PRO A 109 12.59 -7.90 -13.75
C PRO A 109 14.09 -8.09 -14.08
N TYR A 110 14.88 -8.62 -13.14
CA TYR A 110 16.35 -8.65 -13.23
C TYR A 110 16.86 -9.72 -14.19
N PHE A 111 16.09 -10.78 -14.42
CA PHE A 111 16.50 -11.93 -15.23
C PHE A 111 16.69 -11.60 -16.72
N GLU A 112 15.96 -10.61 -17.24
CA GLU A 112 16.01 -10.24 -18.66
C GLU A 112 17.22 -9.38 -19.03
N HIS A 113 17.78 -8.64 -18.08
CA HIS A 113 18.70 -7.53 -18.39
C HIS A 113 19.95 -7.47 -17.53
N GLY A 114 20.13 -8.35 -16.53
CA GLY A 114 21.34 -8.31 -15.70
C GLY A 114 21.69 -9.58 -14.94
N TRP A 115 20.70 -10.31 -14.42
CA TRP A 115 20.91 -11.46 -13.55
C TRP A 115 20.19 -12.72 -14.08
N PRO A 116 20.66 -13.31 -15.19
CA PRO A 116 20.10 -14.57 -15.67
C PRO A 116 20.28 -15.67 -14.61
N PRO A 117 19.47 -16.75 -14.64
CA PRO A 117 19.62 -17.86 -13.71
C PRO A 117 21.05 -18.42 -13.73
N GLN A 118 21.71 -18.40 -12.56
CA GLN A 118 23.09 -18.85 -12.42
C GLN A 118 23.32 -19.34 -10.98
N GLU A 119 23.76 -20.58 -10.84
CA GLU A 119 24.11 -21.16 -9.54
C GLU A 119 25.28 -20.43 -8.87
N GLY A 120 25.33 -20.47 -7.55
CA GLY A 120 26.40 -19.85 -6.76
C GLY A 120 26.32 -18.32 -6.63
N THR A 121 25.36 -17.65 -7.28
CA THR A 121 25.24 -16.18 -7.27
C THR A 121 24.25 -15.63 -6.22
N THR A 122 23.59 -16.50 -5.44
CA THR A 122 22.54 -16.11 -4.50
C THR A 122 23.01 -15.12 -3.44
N LEU A 123 24.18 -15.33 -2.85
CA LEU A 123 24.70 -14.45 -1.78
C LEU A 123 25.08 -13.08 -2.33
N GLU A 124 25.86 -13.03 -3.41
CA GLU A 124 26.26 -11.78 -4.08
C GLU A 124 25.05 -10.96 -4.54
N ARG A 125 24.10 -11.59 -5.25
CA ARG A 125 22.90 -10.92 -5.74
C ARG A 125 21.96 -10.53 -4.60
N GLY A 126 21.85 -11.37 -3.57
CA GLY A 126 21.07 -11.09 -2.36
C GLY A 126 21.59 -9.87 -1.61
N ALA A 127 22.91 -9.78 -1.43
CA ALA A 127 23.55 -8.63 -0.79
C ALA A 127 23.32 -7.33 -1.58
N LEU A 128 23.47 -7.36 -2.91
CA LEU A 128 23.15 -6.22 -3.77
C LEU A 128 21.67 -5.83 -3.68
N PHE A 129 20.76 -6.80 -3.70
CA PHE A 129 19.33 -6.56 -3.58
C PHE A 129 18.97 -5.88 -2.25
N ILE A 130 19.50 -6.40 -1.13
CA ILE A 130 19.31 -5.81 0.20
C ILE A 130 19.88 -4.39 0.24
N TYR A 131 21.09 -4.18 -0.27
CA TYR A 131 21.69 -2.85 -0.34
C TYR A 131 20.77 -1.85 -1.06
N TYR A 132 20.25 -2.19 -2.25
CA TYR A 132 19.36 -1.30 -2.98
C TYR A 132 18.00 -1.10 -2.30
N LEU A 133 17.47 -2.11 -1.60
CA LEU A 133 16.29 -1.94 -0.74
C LEU A 133 16.57 -0.95 0.40
N LEU A 134 17.76 -1.00 1.01
CA LEU A 134 18.14 -0.08 2.08
C LEU A 134 18.36 1.35 1.56
N GLN A 135 18.84 1.52 0.34
CA GLN A 135 18.86 2.83 -0.32
C GLN A 135 17.44 3.39 -0.50
N PHE A 136 16.47 2.55 -0.84
CA PHE A 136 15.07 2.96 -0.92
C PHE A 136 14.48 3.29 0.47
N TRP A 137 14.80 2.51 1.51
CA TRP A 137 14.46 2.84 2.89
C TRP A 137 15.03 4.19 3.32
N LYS A 138 16.29 4.48 2.96
CA LYS A 138 16.94 5.76 3.25
C LYS A 138 16.21 6.92 2.57
N LEU A 139 15.88 6.78 1.29
CA LEU A 139 15.11 7.79 0.55
C LEU A 139 13.76 8.10 1.22
N LEU A 140 13.05 7.08 1.70
CA LEU A 140 11.81 7.28 2.44
C LEU A 140 12.05 7.95 3.80
N ARG A 141 13.06 7.50 4.56
CA ARG A 141 13.38 8.10 5.86
C ARG A 141 13.76 9.57 5.75
N THR A 142 14.53 9.94 4.73
CA THR A 142 14.96 11.32 4.51
C THR A 142 13.96 12.14 3.70
N GLU A 143 12.81 11.57 3.36
CA GLU A 143 11.75 12.21 2.58
C GLU A 143 12.22 12.71 1.19
N GLN A 144 13.16 11.98 0.60
CA GLN A 144 13.75 12.25 -0.71
C GLN A 144 13.16 11.38 -1.83
N LEU A 145 12.20 10.51 -1.53
CA LEU A 145 11.45 9.84 -2.59
C LEU A 145 10.60 10.90 -3.34
N PRO A 146 10.71 11.01 -4.67
CA PRO A 146 9.91 11.96 -5.44
C PRO A 146 8.42 11.74 -5.23
N VAL A 147 7.66 12.83 -5.17
CA VAL A 147 6.20 12.77 -5.06
C VAL A 147 5.60 12.21 -6.34
N ASP A 148 4.76 11.18 -6.20
CA ASP A 148 4.08 10.59 -7.34
C ASP A 148 3.02 11.55 -7.90
N ARG A 149 2.99 11.62 -9.22
CA ARG A 149 2.08 12.47 -9.98
C ARG A 149 1.54 11.68 -11.16
N LEU A 150 0.27 11.93 -11.51
CA LEU A 150 -0.28 11.39 -12.75
C LEU A 150 0.53 11.91 -13.94
N ALA A 151 0.98 10.99 -14.81
CA ALA A 151 1.77 11.31 -16.00
C ALA A 151 1.07 12.37 -16.88
N ARG A 152 -0.26 12.31 -16.94
CA ARG A 152 -1.10 13.32 -17.57
C ARG A 152 -1.62 14.29 -16.51
N GLY A 153 -1.28 15.56 -16.63
CA GLY A 153 -1.82 16.64 -15.80
C GLY A 153 -1.04 16.94 -14.52
N GLY A 154 -0.09 16.08 -14.11
CA GLY A 154 0.81 16.38 -12.98
C GLY A 154 0.14 16.40 -11.60
N THR A 155 -1.11 15.94 -11.51
CA THR A 155 -1.89 15.84 -10.26
C THR A 155 -1.12 14.99 -9.26
N VAL A 156 -0.92 15.54 -8.06
CA VAL A 156 -0.28 14.85 -6.93
C VAL A 156 -1.12 13.64 -6.51
N LEU A 157 -0.44 12.53 -6.23
CA LEU A 157 -1.03 11.32 -5.66
C LEU A 157 -0.72 11.21 -4.17
N ASP A 158 -1.55 10.43 -3.47
CA ASP A 158 -1.30 10.07 -2.08
C ASP A 158 -0.03 9.23 -1.93
N MET A 159 0.81 9.60 -0.97
CA MET A 159 2.07 8.92 -0.66
C MET A 159 2.01 8.15 0.69
N ASP A 160 0.84 8.02 1.32
CA ASP A 160 0.71 7.44 2.67
C ASP A 160 1.07 5.96 2.71
N GLN A 161 0.80 5.24 1.62
CA GLN A 161 1.13 3.81 1.49
C GLN A 161 2.62 3.53 1.71
N PHE A 162 3.52 4.46 1.36
CA PHE A 162 4.96 4.31 1.57
C PHE A 162 5.35 4.27 3.05
N ARG A 163 4.52 4.81 3.96
CA ARG A 163 4.75 4.69 5.41
C ARG A 163 4.64 3.25 5.89
N ARG A 164 3.94 2.40 5.15
CA ARG A 164 3.70 0.98 5.48
C ARG A 164 4.63 0.03 4.70
N PHE A 165 5.55 0.56 3.89
CA PHE A 165 6.44 -0.26 3.06
C PHE A 165 7.50 -0.99 3.90
N PHE A 166 8.15 -0.27 4.81
CA PHE A 166 9.16 -0.81 5.72
C PHE A 166 8.61 -0.95 7.15
N CYS A 167 9.28 -1.80 7.94
CA CYS A 167 9.04 -1.96 9.38
C CYS A 167 7.56 -2.13 9.74
N THR A 168 6.80 -2.80 8.86
CA THR A 168 5.37 -3.01 9.00
C THR A 168 5.08 -4.50 8.97
N THR A 169 4.27 -4.97 9.92
CA THR A 169 3.85 -6.37 9.98
C THR A 169 2.39 -6.48 10.39
N ARG A 170 1.73 -7.54 9.94
CA ARG A 170 0.38 -7.90 10.38
C ARG A 170 0.49 -8.84 11.58
N VAL A 171 -0.16 -8.48 12.68
CA VAL A 171 -0.23 -9.31 13.88
C VAL A 171 -1.62 -9.97 13.95
N PRO A 172 -1.69 -11.30 14.08
CA PRO A 172 -2.96 -12.01 14.23
C PRO A 172 -3.75 -11.56 15.45
N GLY A 173 -5.05 -11.38 15.28
CA GLY A 173 -6.02 -11.27 16.36
C GLY A 173 -7.09 -12.37 16.21
N HIS A 174 -7.96 -12.50 17.22
CA HIS A 174 -9.01 -13.52 17.21
C HIS A 174 -9.98 -13.31 16.03
N ASP A 175 -10.67 -12.17 16.01
CA ASP A 175 -11.63 -11.83 14.96
C ASP A 175 -11.08 -10.83 13.94
N VAL A 176 -10.20 -9.95 14.38
CA VAL A 176 -9.63 -8.86 13.59
C VAL A 176 -8.14 -8.80 13.86
N ASP A 177 -7.33 -8.88 12.80
CA ASP A 177 -5.89 -8.67 12.89
C ASP A 177 -5.55 -7.18 13.01
N ARG A 178 -4.29 -6.86 13.29
CA ARG A 178 -3.81 -5.47 13.31
C ARG A 178 -2.57 -5.30 12.46
N LEU A 179 -2.47 -4.16 11.77
CA LEU A 179 -1.20 -3.72 11.20
C LEU A 179 -0.39 -2.98 12.26
N VAL A 180 0.90 -3.29 12.34
CA VAL A 180 1.86 -2.66 13.23
C VAL A 180 2.95 -2.06 12.37
N THR A 181 3.06 -0.74 12.39
CA THR A 181 4.08 0.01 11.65
C THR A 181 4.99 0.71 12.65
N ALA A 182 6.28 0.40 12.58
CA ALA A 182 7.34 1.05 13.35
C ALA A 182 8.17 2.02 12.51
N PHE A 183 7.91 2.10 11.20
CA PHE A 183 8.57 3.05 10.32
C PHE A 183 8.23 4.49 10.75
N LYS A 184 9.24 5.34 10.68
CA LYS A 184 9.15 6.79 10.88
C LYS A 184 10.06 7.45 9.85
N SER A 185 9.82 8.71 9.48
CA SER A 185 10.84 9.52 8.83
C SER A 185 11.90 10.00 9.83
N VAL A 186 12.98 10.62 9.36
CA VAL A 186 13.97 11.29 10.23
C VAL A 186 13.30 12.38 11.06
N SER A 187 12.35 13.12 10.47
CA SER A 187 11.65 14.20 11.17
C SER A 187 10.66 13.71 12.23
N GLU A 188 10.24 12.44 12.16
CA GLU A 188 9.29 11.81 13.09
C GLU A 188 9.97 11.02 14.22
N GLY A 189 11.26 10.67 14.07
CA GLY A 189 12.07 10.04 15.10
C GLY A 189 12.74 8.72 14.68
N PRO A 190 13.14 7.87 15.66
CA PRO A 190 13.90 6.66 15.38
C PRO A 190 13.05 5.60 14.66
N CYS A 191 13.69 4.79 13.82
CA CYS A 191 13.10 3.65 13.11
C CYS A 191 14.00 2.43 13.30
N PRO A 192 13.46 1.20 13.29
CA PRO A 192 14.28 0.00 13.28
C PRO A 192 15.32 0.01 12.14
N THR A 193 16.54 -0.44 12.46
CA THR A 193 17.74 -0.44 11.61
C THR A 193 18.24 -1.84 11.25
N TYR A 194 17.43 -2.86 11.56
CA TYR A 194 17.77 -4.25 11.34
C TYR A 194 16.81 -4.91 10.36
N ILE A 195 17.27 -5.99 9.74
CA ILE A 195 16.42 -6.93 9.00
C ILE A 195 16.40 -8.29 9.70
N THR A 196 15.42 -9.10 9.32
CA THR A 196 15.32 -10.49 9.77
C THR A 196 15.56 -11.43 8.60
N PHE A 197 16.49 -12.37 8.74
CA PHE A 197 16.72 -13.44 7.79
C PHE A 197 16.08 -14.73 8.26
N LEU A 198 15.45 -15.46 7.33
CA LEU A 198 15.01 -16.83 7.54
C LEU A 198 15.91 -17.75 6.71
N HIS A 199 16.63 -18.65 7.37
CA HIS A 199 17.47 -19.64 6.71
C HIS A 199 17.39 -20.98 7.44
N ASN A 200 17.05 -22.05 6.72
CA ASN A 200 16.86 -23.40 7.28
C ASN A 200 16.01 -23.38 8.57
N ASP A 201 14.82 -22.78 8.49
CA ASP A 201 13.85 -22.65 9.58
C ASP A 201 14.33 -21.89 10.82
N ARG A 202 15.42 -21.14 10.71
CA ARG A 202 15.98 -20.30 11.79
C ARG A 202 15.86 -18.83 11.43
N LEU A 203 15.46 -18.03 12.42
CA LEU A 203 15.36 -16.58 12.30
C LEU A 203 16.62 -15.92 12.87
N PHE A 204 17.21 -15.01 12.11
CA PHE A 204 18.35 -14.19 12.51
C PHE A 204 17.97 -12.73 12.44
N LYS A 205 18.51 -11.93 13.36
CA LYS A 205 18.42 -10.47 13.33
C LYS A 205 19.81 -9.92 12.99
N VAL A 206 19.87 -9.03 12.01
CA VAL A 206 21.13 -8.41 11.55
C VAL A 206 20.92 -6.90 11.45
N GLU A 207 21.77 -6.12 12.12
CA GLU A 207 21.81 -4.67 11.95
C GLU A 207 22.40 -4.35 10.57
N VAL A 208 21.76 -3.47 9.82
CA VAL A 208 22.11 -3.18 8.42
C VAL A 208 22.30 -1.70 8.13
N ILE A 209 22.27 -0.89 9.18
CA ILE A 209 22.59 0.53 9.14
C ILE A 209 23.83 0.72 10.02
N GLY A 210 24.89 1.23 9.42
CA GLY A 210 26.17 1.49 10.07
C GLY A 210 26.25 2.91 10.65
N GLU A 211 27.46 3.46 10.66
CA GLU A 211 27.71 4.82 11.15
C GLU A 211 26.97 5.87 10.32
N ASN A 212 26.59 6.98 10.96
CA ASN A 212 25.92 8.13 10.31
C ASN A 212 24.59 7.80 9.59
N ASP A 213 23.85 6.79 10.05
CA ASP A 213 22.59 6.33 9.44
C ASP A 213 22.74 5.85 7.99
N GLU A 214 23.94 5.39 7.61
CA GLU A 214 24.21 4.87 6.27
C GLU A 214 23.99 3.36 6.18
N PRO A 215 23.33 2.85 5.12
CA PRO A 215 23.27 1.41 4.86
C PRO A 215 24.66 0.79 4.73
N ILE A 216 24.87 -0.37 5.36
CA ILE A 216 26.10 -1.16 5.17
C ILE A 216 26.24 -1.61 3.72
N THR A 217 27.46 -1.83 3.28
CA THR A 217 27.82 -2.11 1.88
C THR A 217 27.48 -3.55 1.46
N PRO A 218 27.34 -3.84 0.15
CA PRO A 218 27.11 -5.22 -0.31
C PRO A 218 28.14 -6.24 0.20
N PRO A 219 29.46 -5.97 0.24
CA PRO A 219 30.42 -6.90 0.86
C PRO A 219 30.13 -7.19 2.34
N GLU A 220 29.77 -6.18 3.13
CA GLU A 220 29.42 -6.34 4.56
C GLU A 220 28.11 -7.12 4.76
N ILE A 221 27.15 -7.00 3.83
CA ILE A 221 25.89 -7.79 3.87
C ILE A 221 26.15 -9.25 3.47
N GLN A 222 27.13 -9.48 2.59
CA GLN A 222 27.45 -10.80 2.08
C GLN A 222 28.25 -11.65 3.08
N GLU A 223 29.08 -11.01 3.91
CA GLU A 223 29.87 -11.63 4.99
C GLU A 223 28.97 -12.23 6.09
#